data_AF-A0ABD3N781-F1
#
_entry.id   AF-A0ABD3N781-F1
#
_cell.length_a   1.000
_cell.length_b   1.000
_cell.length_c   1.000
_cell.angle_alpha   90.00
_cell.angle_beta   90.00
_cell.angle_gamma   90.00
#
_symmetry.space_group_name_H-M   'P 1'
#
loop_
_entity.id
_entity.type
_entity.pdbx_description
1 polymer ?
#
loop_
_entity_poly.entity_id
_entity_poly.type
_entity_poly.pdbx_seq_one_letter_code
_entity_poly.pdbx_strand_id
1 'polypeptide(L)'
;MTMTSTESKAKLSFYTDILSTISILFLSTCWIYSLSYPNQPLLSTSFLQNGFCLSPLFDNTHYRCSQFDAACGILCLLFVLLTNKNKQAMIGVASYFFAHSYGHYDAAVSLAEEGAASEVLDHVGVKEVVVLGAILSIGPMACAAELIEVGKVKKGVGYGWAVLGLAAGVAVYAVYIRRPCYALLYINVFIILANSLPRAVLIGYTTKRDVQIRAEKFKWANVLSGLAVLAVVMCEPFFCDGFTKYIGGHALFDAALALNMLIEVLSSDGEKSHDAGLKKME
;
A
#
# COMPACT_ATOMS: atom_id res chain seq x y z
N MET A 1 -15.24 17.79 -20.34
CA MET A 1 -15.03 17.38 -18.94
C MET A 1 -15.45 18.56 -18.06
N THR A 2 -16.61 18.48 -17.41
CA THR A 2 -17.08 19.55 -16.52
C THR A 2 -16.09 19.71 -15.37
N MET A 3 -15.58 20.93 -15.14
CA MET A 3 -14.70 21.22 -14.00
C MET A 3 -15.45 20.87 -12.72
N THR A 4 -15.01 19.82 -12.03
CA THR A 4 -15.50 19.54 -10.69
C THR A 4 -15.13 20.70 -9.79
N SER A 5 -16.08 21.22 -9.02
CA SER A 5 -15.81 22.30 -8.08
C SER A 5 -14.77 21.84 -7.03
N THR A 6 -14.06 22.79 -6.44
CA THR A 6 -13.13 22.53 -5.32
C THR A 6 -13.80 21.68 -4.24
N GLU A 7 -15.04 22.00 -3.90
CA GLU A 7 -15.82 21.26 -2.91
C GLU A 7 -16.10 19.81 -3.35
N SER A 8 -16.45 19.57 -4.61
CA SER A 8 -16.66 18.21 -5.13
C SER A 8 -15.38 17.37 -5.07
N LYS A 9 -14.22 17.95 -5.44
CA LYS A 9 -12.92 17.27 -5.35
C LYS A 9 -12.59 16.89 -3.91
N ALA A 10 -12.76 17.84 -2.99
CA ALA A 10 -12.50 17.62 -1.58
C ALA A 10 -13.40 16.54 -0.97
N LYS A 11 -14.71 16.61 -1.25
CA LYS A 11 -15.68 15.60 -0.81
C LYS A 11 -15.32 14.21 -1.33
N LEU A 12 -14.98 14.11 -2.61
CA LEU A 12 -14.63 12.83 -3.19
C LEU A 12 -13.34 12.25 -2.60
N SER A 13 -12.29 13.06 -2.42
CA SER A 13 -11.08 12.66 -1.70
C SER A 13 -11.40 12.13 -0.30
N PHE A 14 -12.25 12.85 0.44
CA PHE A 14 -12.68 12.45 1.79
C PHE A 14 -13.44 11.13 1.79
N TYR A 15 -14.40 10.94 0.88
CA TYR A 15 -15.15 9.69 0.78
C TYR A 15 -14.29 8.52 0.32
N THR A 16 -13.27 8.75 -0.51
CA THR A 16 -12.30 7.70 -0.85
C THR A 16 -11.52 7.23 0.38
N ASP A 17 -11.11 8.14 1.27
CA ASP A 17 -10.44 7.76 2.53
C ASP A 17 -11.38 6.97 3.45
N ILE A 18 -12.63 7.41 3.60
CA ILE A 18 -13.65 6.68 4.37
C ILE A 18 -13.90 5.29 3.80
N LEU A 19 -14.12 5.21 2.48
CA LEU A 19 -14.38 3.94 1.81
C LEU A 19 -13.22 2.97 1.99
N SER A 20 -11.98 3.45 1.82
CA SER A 20 -10.78 2.64 2.03
C SER A 20 -10.69 2.15 3.47
N THR A 21 -10.91 3.04 4.44
CA THR A 21 -10.91 2.71 5.88
C THR A 21 -11.94 1.63 6.20
N ILE A 22 -13.21 1.84 5.81
CA ILE A 22 -14.30 0.89 6.09
C ILE A 22 -14.03 -0.46 5.43
N SER A 23 -13.57 -0.45 4.18
CA SER A 23 -13.27 -1.67 3.43
C SER A 23 -12.19 -2.49 4.13
N ILE A 24 -11.09 -1.85 4.55
CA ILE A 24 -10.00 -2.54 5.24
C ILE A 24 -10.40 -3.02 6.64
N LEU A 25 -11.20 -2.25 7.38
CA LEU A 25 -11.74 -2.70 8.67
C LEU A 25 -12.69 -3.90 8.51
N PHE A 26 -13.53 -3.89 7.48
CA PHE A 26 -14.39 -5.01 7.13
C PHE A 26 -13.56 -6.25 6.79
N LEU A 27 -12.58 -6.12 5.90
CA LEU A 27 -11.67 -7.22 5.55
C LEU A 27 -10.92 -7.76 6.76
N SER A 28 -10.38 -6.88 7.61
CA SER A 28 -9.68 -7.28 8.83
C SER A 28 -10.60 -8.05 9.78
N THR A 29 -11.87 -7.64 9.89
CA THR A 29 -12.88 -8.33 10.70
C THR A 29 -13.19 -9.72 10.13
N CYS A 30 -13.42 -9.82 8.82
CA CYS A 30 -13.65 -11.10 8.15
C CYS A 30 -12.45 -12.04 8.25
N TRP A 31 -11.24 -11.49 8.19
CA TRP A 31 -10.00 -12.24 8.34
C TRP A 31 -9.84 -12.80 9.75
N ILE A 32 -9.97 -11.96 10.78
CA ILE A 32 -9.93 -12.40 12.19
C ILE A 32 -11.01 -13.45 12.46
N TYR A 33 -12.24 -13.23 11.96
CA TYR A 33 -13.33 -14.19 12.10
C TYR A 33 -12.97 -15.54 11.48
N SER A 34 -12.49 -15.55 10.23
CA SER A 34 -12.17 -16.79 9.51
C SER A 34 -11.03 -17.57 10.18
N LEU A 35 -10.06 -16.88 10.78
CA LEU A 35 -9.01 -17.50 11.59
C LEU A 35 -9.53 -18.07 12.91
N SER A 36 -10.53 -17.42 13.51
CA SER A 36 -11.12 -17.84 14.79
C SER A 36 -12.12 -18.99 14.63
N TYR A 37 -12.77 -19.09 13.47
CA TYR A 37 -13.82 -20.06 13.17
C TYR A 37 -13.50 -20.85 11.88
N PRO A 38 -12.48 -21.73 11.90
CA PRO A 38 -11.98 -22.39 10.69
C PRO A 38 -12.99 -23.33 10.01
N ASN A 39 -14.04 -23.77 10.71
CA ASN A 39 -15.10 -24.62 10.15
C ASN A 39 -16.15 -23.83 9.34
N GLN A 40 -16.15 -22.50 9.43
CA GLN A 40 -17.10 -21.61 8.74
C GLN A 40 -16.38 -20.34 8.29
N PRO A 41 -15.34 -20.45 7.44
CA PRO A 41 -14.58 -19.29 7.01
C PRO A 41 -15.45 -18.38 6.15
N LEU A 42 -15.31 -17.06 6.35
CA LEU A 42 -15.90 -16.05 5.46
C LEU A 42 -15.01 -15.76 4.24
N LEU A 43 -13.71 -16.03 4.37
CA LEU A 43 -12.72 -15.89 3.31
C LEU A 43 -12.51 -17.22 2.59
N SER A 44 -11.98 -17.13 1.38
CA SER A 44 -11.56 -18.27 0.56
C SER A 44 -10.62 -19.20 1.32
N THR A 45 -10.76 -20.52 1.13
CA THR A 45 -9.88 -21.50 1.79
C THR A 45 -8.48 -21.46 1.19
N SER A 46 -8.36 -21.33 -0.13
CA SER A 46 -7.06 -21.13 -0.78
C SER A 46 -6.36 -19.87 -0.26
N PHE A 47 -7.13 -18.80 -0.02
CA PHE A 47 -6.59 -17.58 0.55
C PHE A 47 -6.08 -17.79 1.99
N LEU A 48 -6.88 -18.44 2.84
CA LEU A 48 -6.47 -18.71 4.21
C LEU A 48 -5.25 -19.63 4.30
N GLN A 49 -5.03 -20.51 3.32
CA GLN A 49 -3.87 -21.39 3.30
C GLN A 49 -2.63 -20.70 2.75
N ASN A 50 -2.77 -19.95 1.65
CA ASN A 50 -1.64 -19.48 0.86
C ASN A 50 -1.44 -17.97 0.90
N GLY A 51 -2.34 -17.22 1.53
CA GLY A 51 -2.43 -15.78 1.34
C GLY A 51 -2.95 -15.46 -0.04
N PHE A 52 -2.32 -14.51 -0.74
CA PHE A 52 -2.75 -14.19 -2.10
C PHE A 52 -2.63 -15.40 -3.04
N CYS A 53 -3.69 -15.64 -3.80
CA CYS A 53 -3.79 -16.70 -4.80
C CYS A 53 -2.62 -16.65 -5.79
N LEU A 54 -1.85 -17.73 -5.85
CA LEU A 54 -0.78 -17.93 -6.83
C LEU A 54 -1.39 -18.32 -8.18
N SER A 55 -0.80 -17.84 -9.26
CA SER A 55 -1.26 -18.16 -10.62
C SER A 55 -0.76 -19.56 -11.03
N PRO A 56 -1.63 -20.45 -11.55
CA PRO A 56 -1.19 -21.70 -12.16
C PRO A 56 -0.49 -21.45 -13.51
N LEU A 57 -0.54 -20.23 -14.06
CA LEU A 57 0.17 -19.86 -15.28
C LEU A 57 1.67 -19.68 -15.05
N PHE A 58 2.12 -19.60 -13.79
CA PHE A 58 3.52 -19.43 -13.43
C PHE A 58 3.97 -20.55 -12.50
N ASP A 59 4.95 -21.35 -12.92
CA ASP A 59 5.52 -22.46 -12.13
C ASP A 59 6.03 -22.02 -10.75
N ASN A 60 6.45 -20.75 -10.62
CA ASN A 60 6.77 -20.12 -9.35
C ASN A 60 6.33 -18.65 -9.40
N THR A 61 5.11 -18.38 -8.95
CA THR A 61 4.52 -17.02 -8.97
C THR A 61 5.40 -16.03 -8.20
N HIS A 62 5.90 -16.38 -7.01
CA HIS A 62 6.77 -15.49 -6.23
C HIS A 62 8.05 -15.11 -6.98
N TYR A 63 8.71 -16.07 -7.62
CA TYR A 63 9.89 -15.77 -8.41
C TYR A 63 9.59 -14.83 -9.60
N ARG A 64 8.43 -14.99 -10.26
CA ARG A 64 8.00 -14.10 -11.35
C ARG A 64 7.66 -12.69 -10.86
N CYS A 65 6.95 -12.57 -9.73
CA CYS A 65 6.68 -11.29 -9.09
C CYS A 65 7.99 -10.59 -8.67
N SER A 66 8.96 -11.34 -8.14
CA SER A 66 10.29 -10.80 -7.82
C SER A 66 10.98 -10.19 -9.05
N GLN A 67 10.97 -10.89 -10.18
CA GLN A 67 11.52 -10.39 -11.45
C GLN A 67 10.79 -9.14 -11.95
N PHE A 68 9.46 -9.15 -11.86
CA PHE A 68 8.62 -8.02 -12.24
C PHE A 68 8.96 -6.77 -11.42
N ASP A 69 9.02 -6.89 -10.09
CA ASP A 69 9.36 -5.78 -9.21
C ASP A 69 10.78 -5.26 -9.47
N ALA A 70 11.76 -6.15 -9.60
CA ALA A 70 13.13 -5.75 -9.93
C ALA A 70 13.18 -4.96 -11.25
N ALA A 71 12.44 -5.41 -12.27
CA ALA A 71 12.33 -4.71 -13.56
C ALA A 71 11.68 -3.33 -13.40
N CYS A 72 10.59 -3.21 -12.64
CA CYS A 72 9.96 -1.94 -12.31
C CYS A 72 10.93 -0.98 -11.58
N GLY A 73 11.68 -1.49 -10.60
CA GLY A 73 12.71 -0.72 -9.89
C GLY A 73 13.81 -0.19 -10.82
N ILE A 74 14.30 -1.02 -11.74
CA ILE A 74 15.28 -0.62 -12.76
C ILE A 74 14.69 0.45 -13.68
N LEU A 75 13.45 0.27 -14.17
CA LEU A 75 12.78 1.25 -15.02
C LEU A 75 12.61 2.61 -14.33
N CYS A 76 12.27 2.63 -13.03
CA CYS A 76 12.22 3.85 -12.24
C CYS A 76 13.60 4.54 -12.16
N LEU A 77 14.69 3.79 -11.94
CA LEU A 77 16.04 4.36 -11.94
C LEU A 77 16.45 4.88 -13.32
N LEU A 78 16.15 4.16 -14.40
CA LEU A 78 16.39 4.61 -15.77
C LEU A 78 15.63 5.90 -16.06
N PHE A 79 14.36 6.00 -15.65
CA PHE A 79 13.58 7.22 -15.79
C PHE A 79 14.25 8.41 -15.08
N VAL A 80 14.76 8.20 -13.86
CA VAL A 80 15.52 9.23 -13.12
C VAL A 80 16.76 9.67 -13.89
N LEU A 81 17.54 8.71 -14.39
CA LEU A 81 18.77 8.99 -15.13
C LEU A 81 18.49 9.75 -16.44
N LEU A 82 17.40 9.41 -17.13
CA LEU A 82 17.06 9.99 -18.44
C LEU A 82 16.36 11.35 -18.34
N THR A 83 15.54 11.57 -17.31
CA THR A 83 14.70 12.79 -17.22
C THR A 83 15.17 13.78 -16.16
N ASN A 84 15.89 13.30 -15.14
CA ASN A 84 16.21 14.02 -13.91
C ASN A 84 14.98 14.64 -13.19
N LYS A 85 13.77 14.24 -13.57
CA LYS A 85 12.50 14.67 -12.95
C LYS A 85 12.15 13.76 -11.79
N ASN A 86 11.54 14.34 -10.75
CA ASN A 86 11.09 13.61 -9.55
C ASN A 86 12.08 12.61 -8.96
N LYS A 87 13.38 12.93 -9.04
CA LYS A 87 14.48 12.04 -8.61
C LYS A 87 14.23 11.39 -7.25
N GLN A 88 13.86 12.18 -6.24
CA GLN A 88 13.65 11.66 -4.89
C GLN A 88 12.46 10.69 -4.81
N ALA A 89 11.34 11.03 -5.45
CA ALA A 89 10.14 10.19 -5.43
C ALA A 89 10.36 8.89 -6.21
N MET A 90 10.97 8.95 -7.40
CA MET A 90 11.30 7.77 -8.19
C MET A 90 12.36 6.89 -7.53
N ILE A 91 13.35 7.45 -6.82
CA ILE A 91 14.31 6.65 -6.03
C ILE A 91 13.57 5.94 -4.88
N GLY A 92 12.61 6.61 -4.24
CA GLY A 92 11.75 6.00 -3.22
C GLY A 92 10.96 4.81 -3.77
N VAL A 93 10.30 5.00 -4.92
CA VAL A 93 9.55 3.93 -5.61
C VAL A 93 10.47 2.79 -6.04
N ALA A 94 11.64 3.09 -6.60
CA ALA A 94 12.63 2.07 -6.96
C ALA A 94 13.09 1.27 -5.73
N SER A 95 13.36 1.95 -4.61
CA SER A 95 13.76 1.30 -3.36
C SER A 95 12.67 0.39 -2.82
N TYR A 96 11.40 0.81 -2.93
CA TYR A 96 10.25 -0.03 -2.60
C TYR A 96 10.23 -1.29 -3.46
N PHE A 97 10.31 -1.16 -4.79
CA PHE A 97 10.31 -2.30 -5.69
C PHE A 97 11.48 -3.26 -5.44
N PHE A 98 12.68 -2.77 -5.13
CA PHE A 98 13.79 -3.65 -4.77
C PHE A 98 13.56 -4.38 -3.44
N ALA A 99 13.02 -3.71 -2.42
CA ALA A 99 12.67 -4.34 -1.16
C ALA A 99 11.55 -5.39 -1.33
N HIS A 100 10.55 -5.08 -2.15
CA HIS A 100 9.43 -5.99 -2.47
C HIS A 100 9.90 -7.19 -3.29
N SER A 101 10.71 -6.94 -4.33
CA SER A 101 11.37 -7.97 -5.14
C SER A 101 12.20 -8.92 -4.29
N TYR A 102 12.96 -8.37 -3.34
CA TYR A 102 13.75 -9.14 -2.39
C TYR A 102 12.86 -10.06 -1.55
N GLY A 103 11.76 -9.54 -1.00
CA GLY A 103 10.81 -10.34 -0.22
C GLY A 103 10.18 -11.48 -1.03
N HIS A 104 9.86 -11.25 -2.30
CA HIS A 104 9.38 -12.31 -3.19
C HIS A 104 10.43 -13.35 -3.55
N TYR A 105 11.67 -12.94 -3.77
CA TYR A 105 12.77 -13.86 -4.03
C TYR A 105 13.01 -14.78 -2.84
N ASP A 106 13.09 -14.18 -1.64
CA ASP A 106 13.29 -14.89 -0.38
C ASP A 106 12.17 -15.91 -0.14
N ALA A 107 10.90 -15.50 -0.30
CA ALA A 107 9.75 -16.39 -0.22
C ALA A 107 9.79 -17.52 -1.27
N ALA A 108 10.20 -17.22 -2.51
CA ALA A 108 10.30 -18.23 -3.57
C ALA A 108 11.37 -19.29 -3.25
N VAL A 109 12.49 -18.89 -2.66
CA VAL A 109 13.56 -19.80 -2.23
C VAL A 109 13.10 -20.64 -1.04
N SER A 110 12.52 -20.03 0.00
CA SER A 110 12.03 -20.75 1.17
C SER A 110 10.94 -21.76 0.81
N LEU A 111 10.00 -21.41 -0.07
CA LEU A 111 8.97 -22.35 -0.53
C LEU A 111 9.52 -23.53 -1.33
N ALA A 112 10.63 -23.34 -2.04
CA ALA A 112 11.30 -24.40 -2.78
C ALA A 112 12.08 -25.35 -1.86
N GLU A 113 12.57 -24.86 -0.72
CA GLU A 113 13.36 -25.62 0.25
C GLU A 113 12.49 -26.33 1.30
N GLU A 114 11.44 -25.68 1.80
CA GLU A 114 10.69 -26.10 3.00
C GLU A 114 9.27 -26.61 2.71
N GLY A 115 8.77 -26.47 1.47
CA GLY A 115 7.38 -26.73 1.13
C GLY A 115 6.45 -25.57 1.56
N ALA A 116 5.18 -25.59 1.15
CA ALA A 116 4.28 -24.44 1.29
C ALA A 116 4.13 -23.96 2.76
N ALA A 117 4.72 -22.80 3.06
CA ALA A 117 4.83 -22.20 4.38
C ALA A 117 3.49 -21.64 4.90
N SER A 118 2.57 -22.54 5.25
CA SER A 118 1.38 -22.21 6.05
C SER A 118 1.65 -22.24 7.56
N GLU A 119 2.85 -22.69 7.96
CA GLU A 119 3.21 -22.85 9.37
C GLU A 119 3.44 -21.49 10.05
N VAL A 120 3.06 -21.44 11.33
CA VAL A 120 3.36 -20.31 12.20
C VAL A 120 4.84 -20.39 12.52
N LEU A 121 5.59 -19.33 12.20
CA LEU A 121 6.99 -19.23 12.56
C LEU A 121 7.15 -19.12 14.09
N ASP A 122 8.08 -19.88 14.65
CA ASP A 122 8.48 -19.73 16.05
C ASP A 122 9.04 -18.33 16.32
N HIS A 123 9.79 -17.78 15.36
CA HIS A 123 10.36 -16.45 15.40
C HIS A 123 10.44 -15.85 13.99
N VAL A 124 10.23 -14.53 13.89
CA VAL A 124 10.52 -13.78 12.66
C VAL A 124 11.96 -13.31 12.74
N GLY A 125 12.78 -13.65 11.74
CA GLY A 125 14.18 -13.26 11.73
C GLY A 125 14.37 -11.74 11.62
N VAL A 126 15.55 -11.29 12.04
CA VAL A 126 15.89 -9.84 12.09
C VAL A 126 15.81 -9.21 10.70
N LYS A 127 16.21 -9.95 9.67
CA LYS A 127 16.24 -9.49 8.29
C LYS A 127 14.83 -9.22 7.76
N GLU A 128 13.91 -10.13 8.04
CA GLU A 128 12.50 -10.05 7.66
C GLU A 128 11.83 -8.89 8.41
N VAL A 129 12.15 -8.71 9.69
CA VAL A 129 11.69 -7.55 10.49
C VAL A 129 12.17 -6.23 9.88
N VAL A 130 13.42 -6.15 9.43
CA VAL A 130 13.96 -4.93 8.81
C VAL A 130 13.30 -4.64 7.47
N VAL A 131 13.14 -5.65 6.60
CA VAL A 131 12.46 -5.51 5.30
C VAL A 131 11.01 -5.08 5.50
N LEU A 132 10.29 -5.76 6.41
CA LEU A 132 8.92 -5.42 6.78
C LEU A 132 8.84 -4.00 7.32
N GLY A 133 9.73 -3.61 8.23
CA GLY A 133 9.77 -2.25 8.78
C GLY A 133 10.00 -1.18 7.71
N ALA A 134 10.87 -1.44 6.75
CA ALA A 134 11.09 -0.53 5.63
C ALA A 134 9.81 -0.33 4.81
N ILE A 135 9.11 -1.42 4.47
CA ILE A 135 7.87 -1.38 3.69
C ILE A 135 6.72 -0.72 4.48
N LEU A 136 6.47 -1.16 5.71
CA LEU A 136 5.38 -0.63 6.55
C LEU A 136 5.55 0.85 6.85
N SER A 137 6.78 1.38 6.86
CA SER A 137 7.06 2.79 7.14
C SER A 137 6.36 3.74 6.18
N ILE A 138 6.04 3.29 4.96
CA ILE A 138 5.39 4.09 3.91
C ILE A 138 4.07 4.70 4.42
N GLY A 139 3.22 3.90 5.07
CA GLY A 139 1.92 4.37 5.56
C GLY A 139 2.05 5.47 6.62
N PRO A 140 2.62 5.18 7.80
CA PRO A 140 2.74 6.16 8.87
C PRO A 140 3.54 7.41 8.46
N MET A 141 4.60 7.28 7.64
CA MET A 141 5.41 8.42 7.20
C MET A 141 4.66 9.32 6.20
N ALA A 142 3.95 8.74 5.23
CA ALA A 142 3.15 9.51 4.29
C ALA A 142 2.04 10.27 5.01
N CYS A 143 1.33 9.60 5.93
CA CYS A 143 0.34 10.22 6.78
C CYS A 143 0.91 11.38 7.62
N ALA A 144 2.04 11.15 8.31
CA ALA A 144 2.66 12.20 9.12
C ALA A 144 3.07 13.40 8.27
N ALA A 145 3.67 13.18 7.10
CA ALA A 145 4.04 14.24 6.18
C ALA A 145 2.82 15.09 5.79
N GLU A 146 1.69 14.45 5.45
CA GLU A 146 0.46 15.14 5.09
C GLU A 146 -0.13 15.92 6.27
N LEU A 147 -0.19 15.33 7.47
CA LEU A 147 -0.69 16.00 8.69
C LEU A 147 0.15 17.23 9.06
N ILE A 148 1.47 17.16 8.86
CA ILE A 148 2.39 18.28 9.08
C ILE A 148 2.15 19.38 8.05
N GLU A 149 2.05 19.02 6.77
CA GLU A 149 1.83 19.94 5.66
C GLU A 149 0.50 20.70 5.83
N VAL A 150 -0.56 20.01 6.25
CA VAL A 150 -1.86 20.66 6.49
C VAL A 150 -1.89 21.50 7.77
N GLY A 151 -0.86 21.40 8.62
CA GLY A 151 -0.72 22.15 9.87
C GLY A 151 -1.54 21.57 11.03
N LYS A 152 -1.97 20.30 10.95
CA LYS A 152 -2.73 19.64 12.03
C LYS A 152 -1.81 19.15 13.15
N VAL A 153 -0.55 18.84 12.83
CA VAL A 153 0.46 18.42 13.80
C VAL A 153 1.79 19.12 13.56
N LYS A 154 2.57 19.32 14.63
CA LYS A 154 3.95 19.83 14.53
C LYS A 154 4.87 18.74 13.98
N LYS A 155 5.91 19.13 13.23
CA LYS A 155 6.88 18.22 12.58
C LYS A 155 7.41 17.10 13.50
N GLY A 156 7.92 17.46 14.68
CA GLY A 156 8.46 16.48 15.63
C GLY A 156 7.41 15.51 16.17
N VAL A 157 6.19 15.98 16.40
CA VAL A 157 5.08 15.15 16.90
C VAL A 157 4.61 14.19 15.80
N GLY A 158 4.42 14.69 14.58
CA GLY A 158 3.99 13.87 13.44
C GLY A 158 4.94 12.71 13.17
N TYR A 159 6.25 12.96 13.10
CA TYR A 159 7.23 11.87 12.92
C TYR A 159 7.34 10.96 14.15
N GLY A 160 7.18 11.48 15.37
CA GLY A 160 7.10 10.64 16.57
C GLY A 160 5.94 9.64 16.48
N TRP A 161 4.76 10.08 16.06
CA TRP A 161 3.62 9.19 15.82
C TRP A 161 3.87 8.20 14.68
N ALA A 162 4.53 8.62 13.60
CA ALA A 162 4.88 7.71 12.51
C ALA A 162 5.78 6.56 12.98
N VAL A 163 6.80 6.87 13.79
CA VAL A 163 7.73 5.88 14.35
C VAL A 163 6.99 4.92 15.30
N LEU A 164 6.12 5.44 16.18
CA LEU A 164 5.32 4.61 17.08
C LEU A 164 4.35 3.70 16.32
N GLY A 165 3.66 4.24 15.30
CA GLY A 165 2.77 3.47 14.43
C GLY A 165 3.52 2.36 13.69
N LEU A 166 4.70 2.66 13.15
CA LEU A 166 5.59 1.68 12.52
C LEU A 166 6.00 0.57 13.50
N ALA A 167 6.50 0.95 14.68
CA ALA A 167 6.94 -0.01 15.69
C ALA A 167 5.78 -0.94 16.12
N ALA A 168 4.58 -0.37 16.31
CA ALA A 168 3.38 -1.15 16.62
C ALA A 168 3.01 -2.10 15.47
N GLY A 169 3.08 -1.65 14.21
CA GLY A 169 2.81 -2.51 13.05
C GLY A 169 3.77 -3.70 12.96
N VAL A 170 5.07 -3.42 13.03
CA VAL A 170 6.10 -4.47 13.04
C VAL A 170 5.88 -5.45 14.20
N ALA A 171 5.59 -4.96 15.41
CA ALA A 171 5.32 -5.79 16.56
C ALA A 171 4.07 -6.67 16.39
N VAL A 172 2.99 -6.14 15.79
CA VAL A 172 1.78 -6.92 15.53
C VAL A 172 2.08 -8.11 14.62
N TYR A 173 2.84 -7.88 13.55
CA TYR A 173 3.22 -8.97 12.65
C TYR A 173 4.14 -9.99 13.33
N ALA A 174 5.20 -9.51 13.97
CA ALA A 174 6.25 -10.34 14.57
C ALA A 174 5.77 -11.16 15.78
N VAL A 175 4.74 -10.70 16.50
CA VAL A 175 4.24 -11.37 17.71
C VAL A 175 2.96 -12.16 17.45
N TYR A 176 2.03 -11.64 16.65
CA TYR A 176 0.70 -12.24 16.51
C TYR A 176 0.46 -12.94 15.18
N ILE A 177 0.89 -12.34 14.06
CA ILE A 177 0.59 -12.90 12.73
C ILE A 177 1.54 -14.07 12.44
N ARG A 178 2.86 -13.83 12.47
CA ARG A 178 3.93 -14.85 12.33
C ARG A 178 3.72 -15.88 11.22
N ARG A 179 2.96 -15.53 10.19
CA ARG A 179 2.64 -16.40 9.05
C ARG A 179 3.08 -15.69 7.78
N PRO A 180 4.10 -16.21 7.08
CA PRO A 180 4.64 -15.60 5.87
C PRO A 180 3.56 -15.40 4.79
N CYS A 181 2.65 -16.36 4.64
CA CYS A 181 1.55 -16.28 3.67
C CYS A 181 0.67 -15.04 3.86
N TYR A 182 0.54 -14.51 5.07
CA TYR A 182 -0.25 -13.31 5.36
C TYR A 182 0.55 -12.00 5.35
N ALA A 183 1.87 -12.03 5.10
CA ALA A 183 2.72 -10.83 5.12
C ALA A 183 2.20 -9.73 4.19
N LEU A 184 1.90 -10.09 2.94
CA LEU A 184 1.47 -9.13 1.92
C LEU A 184 0.10 -8.54 2.22
N LEU A 185 -0.86 -9.37 2.65
CA LEU A 185 -2.16 -8.88 3.10
C LEU A 185 -1.99 -7.89 4.26
N TYR A 186 -1.20 -8.27 5.26
CA TYR A 186 -0.95 -7.46 6.44
C TYR A 186 -0.33 -6.10 6.08
N ILE A 187 0.70 -6.11 5.24
CA ILE A 187 1.35 -4.89 4.74
C ILE A 187 0.33 -3.93 4.14
N ASN A 188 -0.56 -4.44 3.29
CA ASN A 188 -1.56 -3.63 2.61
C ASN A 188 -2.62 -3.09 3.55
N VAL A 189 -3.19 -3.95 4.38
CA VAL A 189 -4.13 -3.57 5.44
C VAL A 189 -3.53 -2.46 6.29
N PHE A 190 -2.29 -2.63 6.73
CA PHE A 190 -1.61 -1.65 7.57
C PHE A 190 -1.35 -0.34 6.85
N ILE A 191 -0.76 -0.34 5.64
CA ILE A 191 -0.44 0.89 4.91
C ILE A 191 -1.70 1.66 4.55
N ILE A 192 -2.73 0.98 4.04
CA ILE A 192 -3.99 1.65 3.67
C ILE A 192 -4.65 2.22 4.92
N LEU A 193 -4.71 1.48 6.02
CA LEU A 193 -5.32 1.98 7.26
C LEU A 193 -4.50 3.14 7.86
N ALA A 194 -3.17 3.02 7.93
CA ALA A 194 -2.27 4.04 8.46
C ALA A 194 -2.33 5.36 7.65
N ASN A 195 -2.67 5.30 6.36
CA ASN A 195 -2.89 6.47 5.52
C ASN A 195 -4.33 6.98 5.61
N SER A 196 -5.31 6.14 5.28
CA SER A 196 -6.70 6.58 5.06
C SER A 196 -7.41 6.96 6.35
N LEU A 197 -7.20 6.21 7.45
CA LEU A 197 -7.92 6.47 8.70
C LEU A 197 -7.53 7.83 9.31
N PRO A 198 -6.24 8.16 9.51
CA PRO A 198 -5.91 9.46 10.09
C PRO A 198 -6.26 10.62 9.16
N ARG A 199 -6.20 10.45 7.83
CA ARG A 199 -6.67 11.48 6.89
C ARG A 199 -8.17 11.71 7.02
N ALA A 200 -8.96 10.64 7.10
CA ALA A 200 -10.40 10.73 7.32
C ALA A 200 -10.73 11.42 8.66
N VAL A 201 -10.03 11.06 9.74
CA VAL A 201 -10.35 11.54 11.10
C VAL A 201 -9.75 12.92 11.42
N LEU A 202 -8.48 13.16 11.08
CA LEU A 202 -7.72 14.33 11.55
C LEU A 202 -7.73 15.48 10.54
N ILE A 203 -7.68 15.18 9.23
CA ILE A 203 -7.84 16.22 8.21
C ILE A 203 -9.32 16.55 8.06
N GLY A 204 -10.18 15.55 7.92
CA GLY A 204 -11.63 15.76 7.77
C GLY A 204 -11.99 16.53 6.49
N TYR A 205 -13.22 17.06 6.41
CA TYR A 205 -13.67 17.93 5.29
C TYR A 205 -14.39 19.20 5.76
N THR A 206 -14.38 19.49 7.06
CA THR A 206 -15.30 20.46 7.68
C THR A 206 -14.83 21.91 7.60
N THR A 207 -13.51 22.16 7.57
CA THR A 207 -13.00 23.53 7.50
C THR A 207 -12.65 23.93 6.06
N LYS A 208 -12.66 25.23 5.75
CA LYS A 208 -12.25 25.74 4.43
C LYS A 208 -10.84 25.30 4.03
N ARG A 209 -9.92 25.23 5.01
CA ARG A 209 -8.55 24.78 4.80
C ARG A 209 -8.49 23.30 4.43
N ASP A 210 -9.29 22.46 5.10
CA ASP A 210 -9.35 21.02 4.77
C ASP A 210 -9.92 20.80 3.36
N VAL A 211 -10.96 21.54 2.99
CA VAL A 211 -11.54 21.52 1.64
C VAL A 211 -10.51 21.91 0.59
N GLN A 212 -9.81 23.02 0.80
CA GLN A 212 -8.80 23.51 -0.14
C GLN A 212 -7.69 22.48 -0.34
N ILE A 213 -7.09 21.98 0.73
CA ILE A 213 -5.94 21.06 0.62
C ILE A 213 -6.35 19.74 -0.04
N ARG A 214 -7.50 19.17 0.33
CA ARG A 214 -8.00 17.94 -0.31
C ARG A 214 -8.26 18.15 -1.80
N ALA A 215 -8.78 19.32 -2.18
CA ALA A 215 -9.05 19.64 -3.57
C ALA A 215 -7.76 19.86 -4.39
N GLU A 216 -6.74 20.47 -3.79
CA GLU A 216 -5.41 20.68 -4.41
C GLU A 216 -4.71 19.34 -4.69
N LYS A 217 -4.74 18.42 -3.73
CA LYS A 217 -4.16 17.08 -3.86
C LYS A 217 -5.00 16.11 -4.68
N PHE A 218 -6.25 16.45 -4.99
CA PHE A 218 -7.15 15.57 -5.71
C PHE A 218 -6.75 15.42 -7.16
N LYS A 219 -6.44 14.18 -7.56
CA LYS A 219 -6.17 13.80 -8.95
C LYS A 219 -6.96 12.54 -9.27
N TRP A 220 -7.77 12.60 -10.33
CA TRP A 220 -8.60 11.46 -10.74
C TRP A 220 -7.78 10.20 -10.99
N ALA A 221 -6.60 10.34 -11.60
CA ALA A 221 -5.70 9.23 -11.85
C ALA A 221 -5.32 8.53 -10.53
N ASN A 222 -4.87 9.28 -9.51
CA ASN A 222 -4.50 8.75 -8.20
C ASN A 222 -5.68 8.08 -7.49
N VAL A 223 -6.88 8.65 -7.59
CA VAL A 223 -8.09 8.07 -6.97
C VAL A 223 -8.44 6.75 -7.66
N LEU A 224 -8.46 6.71 -8.98
CA LEU A 224 -8.80 5.50 -9.73
C LEU A 224 -7.76 4.40 -9.54
N SER A 225 -6.47 4.73 -9.52
CA SER A 225 -5.41 3.76 -9.26
C SER A 225 -5.43 3.25 -7.82
N GLY A 226 -5.68 4.11 -6.84
CA GLY A 226 -5.84 3.71 -5.45
C GLY A 226 -7.07 2.81 -5.24
N LEU A 227 -8.19 3.11 -5.91
CA LEU A 227 -9.37 2.25 -5.89
C LEU A 227 -9.14 0.91 -6.58
N ALA A 228 -8.29 0.85 -7.62
CA ALA A 228 -7.92 -0.41 -8.24
C ALA A 228 -7.11 -1.29 -7.27
N VAL A 229 -6.13 -0.72 -6.55
CA VAL A 229 -5.38 -1.43 -5.51
C VAL A 229 -6.33 -1.93 -4.42
N LEU A 230 -7.21 -1.05 -3.91
CA LEU A 230 -8.20 -1.42 -2.89
C LEU A 230 -9.11 -2.55 -3.38
N ALA A 231 -9.59 -2.48 -4.62
CA ALA A 231 -10.45 -3.50 -5.20
C ALA A 231 -9.74 -4.86 -5.25
N VAL A 232 -8.45 -4.92 -5.60
CA VAL A 232 -7.71 -6.19 -5.58
C VAL A 232 -7.54 -6.71 -4.15
N VAL A 233 -7.12 -5.85 -3.21
CA VAL A 233 -6.97 -6.22 -1.78
C VAL A 233 -8.30 -6.72 -1.18
N MET A 234 -9.42 -6.15 -1.60
CA MET A 234 -10.74 -6.53 -1.12
C MET A 234 -11.31 -7.76 -1.80
N CYS A 235 -11.12 -7.92 -3.11
CA CYS A 235 -11.72 -9.01 -3.86
C CYS A 235 -10.95 -10.32 -3.69
N GLU A 236 -9.62 -10.24 -3.63
CA GLU A 236 -8.78 -11.43 -3.64
C GLU A 236 -9.09 -12.38 -2.46
N PRO A 237 -9.24 -11.91 -1.20
CA PRO A 237 -9.54 -12.78 -0.06
C PRO A 237 -10.89 -13.52 -0.15
N PHE A 238 -11.85 -13.00 -0.91
CA PHE A 238 -13.19 -13.59 -1.05
C PHE A 238 -13.32 -14.45 -2.31
N PHE A 239 -12.59 -14.08 -3.37
CA PHE A 239 -12.77 -14.66 -4.71
C PHE A 239 -11.53 -15.40 -5.23
N CYS A 240 -10.54 -15.65 -4.37
CA CYS A 240 -9.34 -16.46 -4.65
C CYS A 240 -9.69 -17.80 -5.31
N ASP A 241 -10.56 -18.61 -4.71
CA ASP A 241 -10.94 -19.93 -5.28
C ASP A 241 -11.69 -19.86 -6.63
N GLY A 242 -12.24 -18.71 -6.98
CA GLY A 242 -13.02 -18.51 -8.21
C GLY A 242 -12.21 -17.85 -9.31
N PHE A 243 -12.26 -16.52 -9.36
CA PHE A 243 -11.76 -15.74 -10.49
C PHE A 243 -10.25 -15.51 -10.43
N THR A 244 -9.72 -15.12 -9.26
CA THR A 244 -8.32 -14.71 -9.13
C THR A 244 -7.33 -15.87 -9.13
N LYS A 245 -7.78 -17.12 -8.91
CA LYS A 245 -6.97 -18.32 -9.11
C LYS A 245 -6.38 -18.40 -10.52
N TYR A 246 -7.13 -18.08 -11.57
CA TYR A 246 -6.65 -18.26 -12.95
C TYR A 246 -5.64 -17.19 -13.39
N ILE A 247 -5.77 -15.98 -12.85
CA ILE A 247 -4.93 -14.85 -13.24
C ILE A 247 -3.71 -14.75 -12.31
N GLY A 248 -3.87 -15.13 -11.04
CA GLY A 248 -2.94 -14.86 -9.96
C GLY A 248 -3.32 -13.55 -9.26
N GLY A 249 -4.06 -13.66 -8.16
CA GLY A 249 -4.43 -12.51 -7.34
C GLY A 249 -3.22 -11.72 -6.87
N HIS A 250 -2.12 -12.41 -6.57
CA HIS A 250 -0.84 -11.80 -6.23
C HIS A 250 -0.32 -10.92 -7.39
N ALA A 251 -0.17 -11.47 -8.60
CA ALA A 251 0.36 -10.72 -9.74
C ALA A 251 -0.52 -9.52 -10.12
N LEU A 252 -1.85 -9.65 -10.01
CA LEU A 252 -2.78 -8.54 -10.20
C LEU A 252 -2.56 -7.42 -9.18
N PHE A 253 -2.29 -7.80 -7.93
CA PHE A 253 -2.02 -6.86 -6.86
C PHE A 253 -0.73 -6.07 -7.14
N ASP A 254 0.36 -6.75 -7.45
CA ASP A 254 1.66 -6.09 -7.74
C ASP A 254 1.54 -5.14 -8.93
N ALA A 255 0.84 -5.55 -9.99
CA ALA A 255 0.59 -4.72 -11.15
C ALA A 255 -0.24 -3.46 -10.82
N ALA A 256 -1.31 -3.62 -10.01
CA ALA A 256 -2.14 -2.49 -9.58
C ALA A 256 -1.33 -1.52 -8.71
N LEU A 257 -0.50 -2.04 -7.81
CA LEU A 257 0.34 -1.23 -6.94
C LEU A 257 1.41 -0.49 -7.74
N ALA A 258 2.07 -1.18 -8.68
CA ALA A 258 3.07 -0.58 -9.54
C ALA A 258 2.52 0.57 -10.37
N LEU A 259 1.33 0.38 -10.94
CA LEU A 259 0.61 1.42 -11.66
C LEU A 259 0.26 2.60 -10.75
N ASN A 260 -0.22 2.34 -9.53
CA ASN A 260 -0.55 3.39 -8.57
C ASN A 260 0.67 4.24 -8.20
N MET A 261 1.80 3.61 -7.87
CA MET A 261 3.04 4.32 -7.54
C MET A 261 3.55 5.15 -8.72
N LEU A 262 3.50 4.61 -9.94
CA LEU A 262 3.91 5.34 -11.13
C LEU A 262 3.03 6.58 -11.38
N ILE A 263 1.71 6.42 -11.28
CA ILE A 263 0.74 7.51 -11.44
C ILE A 263 0.99 8.61 -10.40
N GLU A 264 1.24 8.24 -9.15
CA GLU A 264 1.49 9.19 -8.06
C GLU A 264 2.73 10.03 -8.34
N VAL A 265 3.83 9.40 -8.76
CA VAL A 265 5.07 10.12 -9.06
C VAL A 265 4.91 11.02 -10.28
N LEU A 266 4.34 10.53 -11.38
CA LEU A 266 4.10 11.34 -12.59
C LEU A 266 3.17 12.52 -12.32
N SER A 267 2.24 12.35 -11.38
CA SER A 267 1.31 13.39 -10.98
C SER A 267 1.92 14.50 -10.12
N SER A 268 3.03 14.22 -9.41
CA SER A 268 3.70 15.20 -8.54
C SER A 268 4.45 16.32 -9.28
N ASP A 269 4.77 16.14 -10.57
CA ASP A 269 5.49 17.13 -11.40
C ASP A 269 4.67 18.41 -11.70
N GLY A 270 3.35 18.34 -11.65
CA GLY A 270 2.47 19.48 -11.93
C GLY A 270 2.47 20.55 -10.84
N GLU A 271 2.72 20.18 -9.59
CA GLU A 271 2.55 21.07 -8.42
C GLU A 271 3.75 21.98 -8.18
N LYS A 272 4.98 21.49 -8.38
CA LYS A 272 6.20 22.28 -8.13
C LYS A 272 6.37 23.46 -9.10
N SER A 273 5.78 23.40 -10.29
CA SER A 273 5.82 24.50 -11.25
C SER A 273 4.84 25.63 -10.90
N HIS A 274 3.73 25.32 -10.24
CA HIS A 274 2.70 26.28 -9.86
C HIS A 274 3.12 27.10 -8.61
N ASP A 275 3.74 26.46 -7.63
CA ASP A 275 4.27 27.12 -6.41
C ASP A 275 5.45 28.06 -6.69
N ALA A 276 6.31 27.71 -7.65
CA ALA A 276 7.41 28.58 -8.08
C ALA A 276 6.91 29.82 -8.85
N GLY A 277 5.72 29.75 -9.45
CA GLY A 277 5.05 30.89 -10.09
C GLY A 277 4.45 31.85 -9.07
N LEU A 278 3.80 31.33 -8.02
CA LEU A 278 3.19 32.14 -6.96
C LEU A 278 4.24 32.87 -6.12
N LYS A 279 5.35 32.23 -5.76
CA LYS A 279 6.47 32.89 -5.04
C LYS A 279 7.21 33.96 -5.84
N LYS A 280 6.99 34.07 -7.15
CA LYS A 280 7.54 35.15 -7.98
C LYS A 280 6.60 36.36 -8.09
N MET A 281 5.38 36.24 -7.58
CA MET A 281 4.38 37.31 -7.57
C MET A 281 4.23 37.99 -6.20
N GLU A 282 4.90 37.46 -5.18
CA GLU A 282 5.13 38.11 -3.87
C GLU A 282 6.50 38.81 -3.86
#